data_AF-A0AAX3X3A4-F1
#
_entry.id   AF-A0AAX3X3A4-F1
#
_cell.length_a   1.000
_cell.length_b   1.000
_cell.length_c   1.000
_cell.angle_alpha   90.00
_cell.angle_beta   90.00
_cell.angle_gamma   90.00
#
_symmetry.space_group_name_H-M   'P 1'
#
loop_
_entity.id
_entity.type
_entity.pdbx_description
1 polymer ?
#
loop_
_entity_poly.entity_id
_entity_poly.type
_entity_poly.pdbx_seq_one_letter_code
_entity_poly.pdbx_strand_id
1 'polypeptide(L)'
;MKSEINQEIRKERHHRREHHRGRDGSSHRGPKTFRRGRAIAFLEMMNLKRATIKQQLKQPEFQSIEPILIGELKAIDMVINEFIQLFDIHESETEENSSLDPAMDNNEEGNSLNEKN
;
A
#
# COMPACT_ATOMS: atom_id res chain seq x y z
N MET A 1 14.43 21.37 57.83
CA MET A 1 13.17 21.36 57.04
C MET A 1 13.46 21.41 55.54
N LYS A 2 14.18 20.42 54.98
CA LYS A 2 14.35 20.26 53.52
C LYS A 2 14.49 18.77 53.15
N SER A 3 13.76 17.91 53.84
CA SER A 3 13.84 16.44 53.69
C SER A 3 12.52 15.76 53.36
N GLU A 4 11.40 16.50 53.28
CA GLU A 4 10.08 15.89 52.99
C GLU A 4 9.57 16.11 51.56
N ILE A 5 10.10 17.08 50.80
CA ILE A 5 9.63 17.36 49.42
C ILE A 5 10.08 16.27 48.42
N ASN A 6 11.14 15.51 48.73
CA ASN A 6 11.69 14.50 47.81
C ASN A 6 11.02 13.12 47.88
N GLN A 7 10.07 12.90 48.80
CA GLN A 7 9.37 11.61 48.89
C GLN A 7 8.07 11.56 48.08
N GLU A 8 7.56 12.70 47.61
CA GLU A 8 6.27 12.78 46.92
C GLU A 8 6.37 12.59 45.40
N ILE A 9 7.56 12.80 44.80
CA ILE A 9 7.78 12.62 43.35
C ILE A 9 7.92 11.13 42.95
N ARG A 10 8.11 10.23 43.92
CA ARG A 10 8.38 8.80 43.65
C ARG A 10 7.14 7.92 43.53
N LYS A 11 5.93 8.44 43.74
CA LYS A 11 4.70 7.63 43.74
C LYS A 11 3.84 7.72 42.47
N GLU A 12 4.30 8.42 41.44
CA GLU A 12 3.47 8.65 40.24
C GLU A 12 4.19 8.23 38.95
N ARG A 13 4.73 7.01 38.96
CA ARG A 13 5.33 6.38 37.77
C ARG A 13 4.91 4.91 37.58
N HIS A 14 3.68 4.58 37.97
CA HIS A 14 3.11 3.24 37.79
C HIS A 14 1.75 3.26 37.10
N HIS A 15 1.67 3.88 35.93
CA HIS A 15 0.68 3.52 34.93
C HIS A 15 1.40 2.94 33.72
N ARG A 16 1.85 1.68 33.91
CA ARG A 16 2.21 0.80 32.80
C ARG A 16 0.98 0.73 31.92
N ARG A 17 1.16 1.20 30.70
CA ARG A 17 0.24 1.08 29.57
C ARG A 17 0.01 -0.42 29.34
N GLU A 18 -1.03 -0.95 29.96
CA GLU A 18 -1.59 -2.24 29.59
C GLU A 18 -2.45 -1.99 28.35
N HIS A 19 -1.77 -1.98 27.20
CA HIS A 19 -2.38 -1.89 25.90
C HIS A 19 -2.28 -3.28 25.25
N HIS A 20 -3.46 -3.87 25.04
CA HIS A 20 -3.79 -4.77 23.94
C HIS A 20 -3.13 -6.16 23.93
N ARG A 21 -3.74 -7.08 24.69
CA ARG A 21 -3.88 -8.47 24.24
C ARG A 21 -5.19 -8.62 23.46
N GLY A 22 -5.21 -8.06 22.26
CA GLY A 22 -6.12 -8.42 21.18
C GLY A 22 -5.22 -8.69 19.98
N ARG A 23 -5.28 -9.87 19.37
CA ARG A 23 -6.26 -10.23 18.34
C ARG A 23 -5.42 -10.52 17.08
N ASP A 24 -5.39 -11.80 16.74
CA ASP A 24 -5.32 -12.34 15.39
C ASP A 24 -4.18 -11.89 14.46
N GLY A 25 -3.25 -12.80 14.20
CA GLY A 25 -2.91 -13.18 12.81
C GLY A 25 -2.44 -12.10 11.85
N SER A 26 -1.85 -10.99 12.31
CA SER A 26 -1.27 -9.99 11.40
C SER A 26 0.07 -10.51 10.87
N SER A 27 -0.01 -11.34 9.84
CA SER A 27 1.15 -11.70 9.03
C SER A 27 1.80 -10.42 8.50
N HIS A 28 3.00 -10.12 8.99
CA HIS A 28 4.05 -9.40 8.29
C HIS A 28 3.67 -8.11 7.54
N ARG A 29 2.70 -7.32 8.02
CA ARG A 29 2.49 -5.96 7.50
C ARG A 29 3.61 -5.06 7.98
N GLY A 30 4.67 -4.96 7.19
CA GLY A 30 5.71 -3.95 7.36
C GLY A 30 5.11 -2.53 7.34
N PRO A 31 5.86 -1.51 7.78
CA PRO A 31 5.38 -0.13 7.81
C PRO A 31 4.84 0.31 6.44
N LYS A 32 3.65 0.93 6.41
CA LYS A 32 3.07 1.54 5.20
C LYS A 32 3.91 2.74 4.76
N THR A 33 4.97 2.46 4.01
CA THR A 33 5.86 3.49 3.46
C THR A 33 5.42 3.87 2.05
N PHE A 34 5.75 5.10 1.64
CA PHE A 34 5.52 5.57 0.28
C PHE A 34 6.13 4.63 -0.77
N ARG A 35 7.32 4.07 -0.48
CA ARG A 35 7.99 3.11 -1.37
C ARG A 35 7.16 1.84 -1.57
N ARG A 36 6.62 1.28 -0.48
CA ARG A 36 5.76 0.08 -0.55
C ARG A 36 4.45 0.36 -1.30
N GLY A 37 3.82 1.51 -1.06
CA GLY A 37 2.62 1.91 -1.81
C GLY A 37 2.87 2.04 -3.31
N ARG A 38 4.01 2.63 -3.71
CA ARG A 38 4.42 2.69 -5.13
C ARG A 38 4.72 1.32 -5.72
N ALA A 39 5.29 0.41 -4.93
CA ALA A 39 5.55 -0.96 -5.36
C ALA A 39 4.24 -1.72 -5.63
N ILE A 40 3.22 -1.56 -4.77
CA ILE A 40 1.91 -2.18 -4.98
C ILE A 40 1.22 -1.61 -6.23
N ALA A 41 1.20 -0.29 -6.40
CA ALA A 41 0.61 0.33 -7.59
C ALA A 41 1.31 -0.11 -8.90
N PHE A 42 2.63 -0.31 -8.87
CA PHE A 42 3.36 -0.88 -9.99
C PHE A 42 2.95 -2.32 -10.29
N LEU A 43 2.79 -3.15 -9.25
CA LEU A 43 2.36 -4.54 -9.37
C LEU A 43 0.93 -4.64 -9.93
N GLU A 44 0.02 -3.77 -9.49
CA GLU A 44 -1.33 -3.64 -10.07
C GLU A 44 -1.28 -3.35 -11.57
N MET A 45 -0.45 -2.38 -11.99
CA MET A 45 -0.25 -2.07 -13.40
C MET A 45 0.30 -3.27 -14.19
N MET A 46 1.24 -4.04 -13.63
CA MET A 46 1.77 -5.24 -14.28
C MET A 46 0.70 -6.33 -14.43
N ASN A 47 -0.11 -6.55 -13.39
CA ASN A 47 -1.22 -7.50 -13.42
C ASN A 47 -2.29 -7.13 -14.45
N LEU A 48 -2.56 -5.83 -14.61
CA LEU A 48 -3.46 -5.34 -15.66
C LEU A 48 -2.92 -5.68 -17.06
N LYS A 49 -1.65 -5.36 -17.34
CA LYS A 49 -1.02 -5.69 -18.64
C LYS A 49 -1.04 -7.20 -18.90
N ARG A 50 -0.73 -8.00 -17.88
CA ARG A 50 -0.79 -9.45 -17.94
C ARG A 50 -2.18 -9.95 -18.32
N ALA A 51 -3.23 -9.40 -17.71
CA ALA A 51 -4.62 -9.75 -18.01
C ALA A 51 -4.99 -9.39 -19.45
N THR A 52 -4.58 -8.20 -19.91
CA THR A 52 -4.80 -7.75 -21.29
C THR A 52 -4.16 -8.70 -22.31
N ILE A 53 -2.90 -9.09 -22.13
CA ILE A 53 -2.22 -10.00 -23.07
C ILE A 53 -2.88 -11.38 -23.06
N LYS A 54 -3.30 -11.87 -21.89
CA LYS A 54 -4.07 -13.14 -21.82
C LYS A 54 -5.40 -13.07 -22.55
N GLN A 55 -6.04 -11.91 -22.59
CA GLN A 55 -7.25 -11.71 -23.38
C GLN A 55 -6.93 -11.68 -24.88
N GLN A 56 -5.86 -10.99 -25.28
CA GLN A 56 -5.40 -10.94 -26.68
C GLN A 56 -5.05 -12.33 -27.23
N LEU A 57 -4.42 -13.19 -26.43
CA LEU A 57 -4.13 -14.58 -26.80
C LEU A 57 -5.37 -15.43 -27.14
N LYS A 58 -6.56 -15.01 -26.70
CA LYS A 58 -7.82 -15.71 -27.01
C LYS A 58 -8.49 -15.18 -28.28
N GLN A 59 -8.00 -14.07 -28.84
CA GLN A 59 -8.62 -13.41 -29.99
C GLN A 59 -7.94 -13.86 -31.29
N PRO A 60 -8.72 -14.28 -32.30
CA PRO A 60 -8.15 -14.80 -33.57
C PRO A 60 -7.37 -13.74 -34.35
N GLU A 61 -7.67 -12.46 -34.12
CA GLU A 61 -7.01 -11.31 -34.74
C GLU A 61 -5.49 -11.25 -34.43
N PHE A 62 -5.07 -11.87 -33.31
CA PHE A 62 -3.67 -11.85 -32.87
C PHE A 62 -2.89 -13.14 -33.19
N GLN A 63 -3.49 -14.09 -33.92
CA GLN A 63 -2.87 -15.39 -34.16
C GLN A 63 -1.52 -15.29 -34.92
N SER A 64 -1.37 -14.30 -35.80
CA SER A 64 -0.12 -14.05 -36.53
C SER A 64 1.03 -13.57 -35.63
N ILE A 65 0.72 -13.04 -34.45
CA ILE A 65 1.70 -12.51 -33.48
C ILE A 65 1.70 -13.29 -32.15
N GLU A 66 1.01 -14.44 -32.09
CA GLU A 66 0.88 -15.24 -30.87
C GLU A 66 2.22 -15.56 -30.19
N PRO A 67 3.31 -15.92 -30.91
CA PRO A 67 4.62 -16.16 -30.28
C PRO A 67 5.19 -14.94 -29.56
N ILE A 68 4.92 -13.73 -30.07
CA ILE A 68 5.36 -12.48 -29.48
C ILE A 68 4.59 -12.22 -28.18
N LEU A 69 3.26 -12.39 -28.21
CA LEU A 69 2.41 -12.22 -27.03
C LEU A 69 2.73 -13.24 -25.92
N ILE A 70 3.04 -14.48 -26.28
CA ILE A 70 3.52 -15.49 -25.32
C ILE A 70 4.86 -15.05 -24.68
N GLY A 71 5.78 -14.52 -25.50
CA GLY A 71 7.06 -13.99 -25.02
C GLY A 71 6.87 -12.83 -24.05
N GLU A 72 6.02 -11.86 -24.40
CA GLU A 72 5.70 -10.71 -23.55
C GLU A 72 5.03 -11.12 -22.25
N LEU A 73 4.06 -12.05 -22.31
CA LEU A 73 3.40 -12.58 -21.12
C LEU A 73 4.41 -13.22 -20.15
N LYS A 74 5.35 -14.01 -20.67
CA LYS A 74 6.42 -14.61 -19.86
C LYS A 74 7.34 -13.54 -19.25
N ALA A 75 7.69 -12.51 -20.01
CA ALA A 75 8.51 -11.41 -19.51
C ALA A 75 7.82 -10.68 -18.34
N ILE A 76 6.54 -10.37 -18.48
CA ILE A 76 5.76 -9.75 -17.41
C ILE A 76 5.65 -10.67 -16.19
N ASP A 77 5.38 -11.96 -16.38
CA ASP A 77 5.33 -12.94 -15.29
C ASP A 77 6.67 -13.01 -14.52
N MET A 78 7.80 -12.97 -15.21
CA MET A 78 9.12 -12.93 -14.58
C MET A 78 9.32 -11.66 -13.76
N VAL A 79 9.05 -10.49 -14.34
CA VAL A 79 9.21 -9.20 -13.65
C VAL A 79 8.31 -9.12 -12.42
N ILE A 80 7.05 -9.58 -12.50
CA ILE A 80 6.13 -9.64 -11.35
C ILE A 80 6.74 -10.47 -10.21
N ASN A 81 7.23 -11.67 -10.51
CA ASN A 81 7.78 -12.57 -9.50
C ASN A 81 9.05 -11.99 -8.85
N GLU A 82 9.97 -11.45 -9.65
CA GLU A 82 11.19 -10.81 -9.16
C GLU A 82 10.86 -9.58 -8.29
N PHE A 83 9.87 -8.79 -8.70
CA PHE A 83 9.47 -7.58 -7.99
C PHE A 83 8.80 -7.88 -6.65
N ILE A 84 7.94 -8.91 -6.58
CA ILE A 84 7.34 -9.38 -5.33
C ILE A 84 8.43 -9.80 -4.34
N GLN A 85 9.42 -10.57 -4.80
CA GLN A 85 10.54 -11.00 -3.95
C GLN A 85 11.40 -9.82 -3.48
N LEU A 86 11.67 -8.86 -4.38
CA LEU A 86 12.48 -7.68 -4.08
C LEU A 86 11.86 -6.80 -2.98
N PHE A 87 10.53 -6.69 -2.96
CA PHE A 87 9.80 -5.82 -2.04
C PHE A 87 9.10 -6.55 -0.89
N ASP A 88 9.23 -7.88 -0.83
CA ASP A 88 8.56 -8.75 0.15
C ASP A 88 7.06 -8.41 0.27
N ILE A 89 6.37 -8.44 -0.89
CA ILE A 89 4.94 -8.11 -0.99
C ILE A 89 4.13 -9.38 -0.77
N HIS A 90 3.21 -9.36 0.17
CA HIS A 90 2.29 -10.48 0.41
C HIS A 90 0.98 -10.31 -0.38
N GLU A 91 0.37 -11.44 -0.75
CA GLU A 91 -0.84 -11.52 -1.58
C GLU A 91 -2.04 -10.75 -0.99
N SER A 92 -2.15 -10.70 0.34
CA SER A 92 -3.18 -9.92 1.04
C SER A 92 -3.08 -8.41 0.80
N GLU A 93 -1.90 -7.90 0.49
CA GLU A 93 -1.69 -6.45 0.29
C GLU A 93 -2.07 -6.00 -1.11
N THR A 94 -2.09 -6.91 -2.07
CA THR A 94 -2.59 -6.64 -3.43
C THR A 94 -4.12 -6.60 -3.50
N GLU A 95 -4.82 -7.26 -2.58
CA GLU A 95 -6.29 -7.30 -2.56
C GLU A 95 -6.90 -6.10 -1.82
N GLU A 96 -6.17 -5.50 -0.88
CA GLU A 96 -6.66 -4.38 -0.06
C GLU A 96 -6.67 -3.04 -0.80
N ASN A 97 -5.75 -2.82 -1.74
CA ASN A 97 -5.67 -1.55 -2.47
C ASN A 97 -6.66 -1.46 -3.64
N SER A 98 -7.16 -2.58 -4.17
CA SER A 98 -8.18 -2.56 -5.22
C SER A 98 -9.57 -2.09 -4.73
N SER A 99 -9.75 -1.90 -3.41
CA SER A 99 -11.01 -1.49 -2.79
C SER A 99 -10.98 -0.07 -2.19
N LEU A 100 -9.87 0.66 -2.35
CA LEU A 100 -9.76 2.06 -1.93
C LEU A 100 -9.83 2.99 -3.15
N ASP A 101 -11.06 3.24 -3.62
CA ASP A 101 -11.35 4.41 -4.45
C ASP A 101 -10.88 5.67 -3.71
N PRO A 102 -10.22 6.62 -4.39
CA PRO A 102 -9.87 7.89 -3.78
C PRO A 102 -11.14 8.71 -3.61
N ALA A 103 -11.68 8.74 -2.38
CA ALA A 103 -12.58 9.80 -1.96
C ALA A 103 -11.82 11.12 -2.11
N MET A 104 -12.13 11.85 -3.19
CA MET A 104 -11.68 13.21 -3.44
C MET A 104 -12.22 14.11 -2.33
N ASP A 105 -11.38 14.41 -1.34
CA ASP A 105 -11.62 15.48 -0.37
C ASP A 105 -11.33 16.82 -1.06
N ASN A 106 -12.34 17.35 -1.73
CA ASN A 106 -12.33 18.71 -2.28
C ASN A 106 -12.60 19.71 -1.13
N ASN A 107 -11.56 20.10 -0.41
CA ASN A 107 -11.58 21.24 0.49
C ASN A 107 -10.55 22.29 0.05
N GLU A 108 -10.87 22.98 -1.04
CA GLU A 108 -10.30 24.30 -1.35
C GLU A 108 -11.47 25.29 -1.50
N GLU A 109 -11.97 25.82 -0.37
CA GLU A 109 -12.75 27.05 -0.40
C GLU A 109 -11.81 28.26 -0.37
N GLY A 110 -11.87 29.02 -1.45
CA GLY A 110 -10.96 30.09 -1.79
C GLY A 110 -11.05 31.31 -0.87
N ASN A 111 -9.87 31.80 -0.50
CA ASN A 111 -9.71 33.07 0.19
C ASN A 111 -9.84 34.23 -0.82
N SER A 112 -11.04 34.78 -1.00
CA SER A 112 -11.26 36.01 -1.78
C SER A 112 -11.20 37.22 -0.85
N LEU A 113 -10.01 37.85 -0.78
CA LEU A 113 -9.81 39.17 -0.19
C LEU A 113 -10.65 40.21 -0.93
N ASN A 114 -11.60 40.81 -0.24
CA ASN A 114 -12.46 41.89 -0.73
C ASN A 114 -11.74 43.24 -0.52
N GLU A 115 -11.16 43.82 -1.57
CA GLU A 115 -10.70 45.20 -1.57
C GLU A 115 -11.89 46.14 -1.80
N LYS A 116 -12.18 46.96 -0.80
CA LYS A 116 -13.15 48.06 -0.86
C LYS A 116 -12.52 49.23 -1.63
N ASN A 117 -13.23 49.74 -2.63
CA ASN A 117 -13.11 51.11 -3.13
C ASN A 117 -14.26 51.95 -2.58
#